data_AF-A0A1C5Y4E8-F1
#
_entry.id   AF-A0A1C5Y4E8-F1
#
_cell.length_a   1.000
_cell.length_b   1.000
_cell.length_c   1.000
_cell.angle_alpha   90.00
_cell.angle_beta   90.00
_cell.angle_gamma   90.00
#
_symmetry.space_group_name_H-M   'P 1'
#
loop_
_entity.id
_entity.type
_entity.pdbx_description
1 polymer ?
#
loop_
_entity_poly.entity_id
_entity_poly.type
_entity_poly.pdbx_seq_one_letter_code
_entity_poly.pdbx_strand_id
1 'polypeptide(L)'
;MRKWNNLLARVIILLFLFHALMGSLMLLGISKISLKPLSWILFGTVILHGILGIISTIPSFKTAKKTGQWFFKENAAFWIKRISGIAILLLLTLHITAYTTSVNGKFFLQEFTMGRLAAQVLLILSIFIHLMVSIRSMLIAKGTIKFKERTVDWMLVLSIMMIFFTIAVVAYYIQWQM
;
A
#
# COMPACT_ATOMS: atom_id res chain seq x y z
N MET A 1 20.56 4.18 -6.18
CA MET A 1 19.45 3.61 -5.37
C MET A 1 18.29 4.58 -5.13
N ARG A 2 18.51 5.78 -4.57
CA ARG A 2 17.41 6.71 -4.20
C ARG A 2 16.56 7.21 -5.38
N LYS A 3 17.18 7.53 -6.54
CA LYS A 3 16.46 7.92 -7.78
C LYS A 3 15.53 6.81 -8.28
N TRP A 4 16.04 5.58 -8.36
CA TRP A 4 15.27 4.40 -8.76
C TRP A 4 14.11 4.10 -7.81
N ASN A 5 14.33 4.18 -6.49
CA ASN A 5 13.27 3.94 -5.52
C ASN A 5 12.12 4.97 -5.62
N ASN A 6 12.46 6.23 -5.95
CA ASN A 6 11.47 7.28 -6.16
C ASN A 6 10.72 7.15 -7.50
N LEU A 7 11.35 6.57 -8.53
CA LEU A 7 10.67 6.20 -9.76
C LEU A 7 9.67 5.06 -9.49
N LEU A 8 10.12 4.00 -8.82
CA LEU A 8 9.28 2.87 -8.43
C LEU A 8 8.07 3.32 -7.61
N ALA A 9 8.26 4.19 -6.62
CA ALA A 9 7.15 4.70 -5.79
C ALA A 9 6.04 5.36 -6.63
N ARG A 10 6.39 6.11 -7.68
CA ARG A 10 5.41 6.74 -8.58
C ARG A 10 4.67 5.71 -9.44
N VAL A 11 5.40 4.73 -9.97
CA VAL A 11 4.80 3.61 -10.72
C VAL A 11 3.86 2.81 -9.83
N ILE A 12 4.27 2.51 -8.60
CA ILE A 12 3.47 1.79 -7.61
C ILE A 12 2.19 2.54 -7.30
N ILE A 13 2.21 3.86 -7.09
CA ILE A 13 0.98 4.63 -6.82
C ILE A 13 -0.01 4.47 -7.97
N LEU A 14 0.44 4.62 -9.22
CA LEU A 14 -0.45 4.48 -10.39
C LEU A 14 -1.04 3.07 -10.48
N LEU A 15 -0.18 2.05 -10.39
CA LEU A 15 -0.59 0.65 -10.43
C LEU A 15 -1.53 0.29 -9.28
N PHE A 16 -1.24 0.77 -8.06
CA PHE A 16 -2.05 0.56 -6.87
C PHE A 16 -3.43 1.19 -7.00
N LEU A 17 -3.51 2.47 -7.36
CA LEU A 17 -4.80 3.16 -7.46
C LEU A 17 -5.70 2.50 -8.50
N PHE A 18 -5.11 2.07 -9.62
CA PHE A 18 -5.85 1.37 -10.66
C PHE A 18 -6.27 -0.05 -10.23
N HIS A 19 -5.37 -0.82 -9.61
CA HIS A 19 -5.68 -2.12 -9.03
C HIS A 19 -6.80 -2.04 -7.98
N ALA A 20 -6.69 -1.11 -7.03
CA ALA A 20 -7.65 -0.95 -5.95
C ALA A 20 -9.01 -0.44 -6.44
N LEU A 21 -9.03 0.47 -7.45
CA LEU A 21 -10.27 0.90 -8.09
C LEU A 21 -10.95 -0.26 -8.80
N MET A 22 -10.23 -1.00 -9.65
CA MET A 22 -10.81 -2.12 -10.37
C MET A 22 -11.27 -3.24 -9.44
N GLY A 23 -10.45 -3.57 -8.43
CA GLY A 23 -10.81 -4.52 -7.38
C GLY A 23 -12.07 -4.10 -6.63
N SER A 24 -12.18 -2.83 -6.24
CA SER A 24 -13.38 -2.30 -5.56
C SER A 24 -14.64 -2.41 -6.42
N LEU A 25 -14.54 -2.09 -7.72
CA LEU A 25 -15.68 -2.24 -8.64
C LEU A 25 -16.08 -3.71 -8.84
N MET A 26 -15.12 -4.64 -8.80
CA MET A 26 -15.41 -6.07 -8.83
C MET A 26 -16.09 -6.53 -7.53
N LEU A 27 -15.60 -6.10 -6.37
CA LEU A 27 -16.18 -6.42 -5.07
C LEU A 27 -17.62 -5.89 -4.92
N LEU A 28 -17.93 -4.76 -5.55
CA LEU A 28 -19.28 -4.21 -5.59
C LEU A 28 -20.18 -4.83 -6.67
N GLY A 29 -19.68 -5.80 -7.45
CA GLY A 29 -20.44 -6.46 -8.53
C GLY A 29 -20.66 -5.59 -9.77
N ILE A 30 -20.03 -4.41 -9.85
CA ILE A 30 -20.20 -3.43 -10.95
C ILE A 30 -19.38 -3.84 -12.18
N SER A 31 -18.22 -4.48 -11.98
CA SER A 31 -17.32 -4.89 -13.06
C SER A 31 -16.89 -6.35 -12.94
N LYS A 32 -16.63 -6.98 -14.08
CA LYS A 32 -16.03 -8.33 -14.18
C LYS A 32 -14.60 -8.30 -14.71
N ILE A 33 -14.06 -7.10 -14.97
CA ILE A 33 -12.73 -6.93 -15.59
C ILE A 33 -11.66 -7.27 -14.56
N SER A 34 -10.98 -8.40 -14.77
CA SER A 34 -9.82 -8.81 -13.96
C SER A 34 -8.52 -8.54 -14.71
N LEU A 35 -7.63 -7.74 -14.13
CA LEU A 35 -6.31 -7.41 -14.68
C LEU A 35 -5.19 -8.10 -13.90
N LYS A 36 -5.33 -9.43 -13.76
CA LYS A 36 -4.41 -10.28 -12.98
C LYS A 36 -2.92 -10.09 -13.33
N PRO A 37 -2.50 -9.97 -14.61
CA PRO A 37 -1.09 -9.69 -14.93
C PRO A 37 -0.59 -8.38 -14.32
N LEU A 38 -1.43 -7.33 -14.33
CA LEU A 38 -1.07 -6.03 -13.78
C LEU A 38 -0.94 -6.07 -12.25
N SER A 39 -1.78 -6.87 -11.58
CA SER A 39 -1.65 -7.12 -10.14
C SER A 39 -0.33 -7.81 -9.78
N TRP A 40 0.16 -8.74 -10.61
CA TRP A 40 1.47 -9.37 -10.42
C TRP A 40 2.63 -8.41 -10.67
N ILE A 41 2.51 -7.50 -11.66
CA ILE A 41 3.47 -6.43 -11.87
C ILE A 41 3.51 -5.49 -10.66
N LEU A 42 2.33 -5.07 -10.16
CA LEU A 42 2.23 -4.28 -8.94
C LEU A 42 2.92 -4.99 -7.77
N PHE A 43 2.61 -6.27 -7.53
CA PHE A 43 3.25 -7.08 -6.50
C PHE A 43 4.78 -7.06 -6.62
N GLY A 44 5.31 -7.39 -7.80
CA GLY A 44 6.76 -7.39 -8.04
C GLY A 44 7.41 -6.03 -7.80
N THR A 45 6.77 -4.94 -8.23
CA THR A 45 7.28 -3.58 -8.00
C THR A 45 7.26 -3.18 -6.52
N VAL A 46 6.23 -3.57 -5.76
CA VAL A 46 6.16 -3.36 -4.32
C VAL A 46 7.26 -4.11 -3.58
N ILE A 47 7.53 -5.37 -3.94
CA ILE A 47 8.64 -6.15 -3.36
C ILE A 47 9.98 -5.47 -3.63
N LEU A 48 10.23 -5.06 -4.89
CA LEU A 48 11.46 -4.36 -5.24
C LEU A 48 11.63 -3.04 -4.48
N HIS A 49 10.56 -2.25 -4.36
CA HIS A 49 10.55 -1.02 -3.55
C HIS A 49 10.85 -1.31 -2.07
N GLY A 50 10.26 -2.37 -1.51
CA GLY A 50 10.50 -2.83 -0.15
C GLY A 50 11.97 -3.19 0.10
N ILE A 51 12.57 -3.98 -0.79
CA ILE A 51 14.00 -4.35 -0.71
C ILE A 51 14.90 -3.12 -0.72
N LEU A 52 14.70 -2.20 -1.68
CA LEU A 52 15.46 -0.94 -1.73
C LEU A 52 15.23 -0.09 -0.48
N GLY A 53 14.01 -0.09 0.05
CA GLY A 53 13.65 0.54 1.32
C GLY A 53 14.47 0.00 2.49
N ILE A 54 14.55 -1.32 2.63
CA ILE A 54 15.32 -2.00 3.69
C ILE A 54 16.81 -1.67 3.55
N ILE A 55 17.39 -1.82 2.35
CA ILE A 55 18.81 -1.51 2.09
C ILE A 55 19.12 -0.05 2.47
N SER A 56 18.24 0.89 2.12
CA SER A 56 18.41 2.30 2.46
C SER A 56 18.26 2.63 3.96
N THR A 57 17.81 1.68 4.78
CA THR A 57 17.64 1.85 6.23
C THR A 57 18.89 1.37 7.00
N ILE A 58 19.72 0.51 6.40
CA ILE A 58 20.94 -0.05 7.03
C ILE A 58 21.88 1.06 7.55
N PRO A 59 22.18 2.14 6.81
CA PRO A 59 23.06 3.19 7.33
C PRO A 59 22.50 3.88 8.57
N SER A 60 21.17 4.11 8.62
CA SER A 60 20.50 4.70 9.77
C SER A 60 20.65 3.83 11.02
N PHE A 61 20.52 2.51 10.89
CA PHE A 61 20.78 1.57 12.00
C PHE A 61 22.24 1.58 12.45
N LYS A 62 23.19 1.59 11.51
CA LYS A 62 24.63 1.64 11.84
C LYS A 62 24.97 2.92 12.62
N THR A 63 24.46 4.07 12.18
CA THR A 63 24.67 5.35 12.86
C THR A 63 24.01 5.37 14.24
N ALA A 64 22.76 4.89 14.36
CA ALA A 64 22.08 4.83 15.65
C ALA A 64 22.81 3.93 16.66
N LYS A 65 23.29 2.76 16.21
CA LYS A 65 24.09 1.86 17.05
C LYS A 65 25.44 2.48 17.47
N LYS A 66 26.12 3.19 16.56
CA LYS A 66 27.41 3.84 16.85
C LYS A 66 27.28 5.00 17.83
N THR A 67 26.20 5.78 17.73
CA THR A 67 26.01 7.01 18.51
C THR A 67 25.15 6.82 19.76
N GLY A 68 24.45 5.70 19.88
CA GLY A 68 23.44 5.46 20.92
C GLY A 68 22.15 6.26 20.73
N GLN A 69 22.04 7.07 19.66
CA GLN A 69 20.92 7.98 19.44
C GLN A 69 20.12 7.59 18.19
N TRP A 70 18.82 7.35 18.38
CA TRP A 70 17.92 6.86 17.33
C TRP A 70 17.09 7.96 16.64
N PHE A 71 17.04 9.16 17.23
CA PHE A 71 16.34 10.33 16.71
C PHE A 71 14.91 10.04 16.24
N PHE A 72 14.14 9.27 17.03
CA PHE A 72 12.80 8.81 16.62
C PHE A 72 11.84 9.98 16.40
N LYS A 73 11.91 11.02 17.24
CA LYS A 73 11.01 12.18 17.16
C LYS A 73 11.39 13.07 15.97
N GLU A 74 12.67 13.36 15.81
CA GLU A 74 13.23 14.21 14.77
C GLU A 74 13.06 13.58 13.38
N ASN A 75 13.13 12.25 13.31
CA ASN A 75 12.96 11.47 12.09
C ASN A 75 11.63 10.69 12.06
N ALA A 76 10.58 11.18 12.72
CA ALA A 76 9.29 10.46 12.82
C ALA A 76 8.75 10.04 11.45
N ALA A 77 8.76 10.94 10.46
CA ALA A 77 8.30 10.65 9.11
C ALA A 77 9.12 9.53 8.42
N PHE A 78 10.41 9.40 8.73
CA PHE A 78 11.23 8.30 8.22
C PHE A 78 10.82 6.98 8.87
N TRP A 79 10.72 6.94 10.20
CA TRP A 79 10.38 5.72 10.93
C TRP A 79 8.96 5.23 10.64
N ILE A 80 7.99 6.15 10.54
CA ILE A 80 6.61 5.83 10.15
C ILE A 80 6.60 5.16 8.76
N LYS A 81 7.40 5.62 7.78
CA LYS A 81 7.52 4.95 6.48
C LYS A 81 8.04 3.52 6.59
N ARG A 82 9.03 3.28 7.46
CA ARG A 82 9.61 1.95 7.62
C ARG A 82 8.63 0.99 8.27
N ILE A 83 8.00 1.41 9.36
CA ILE A 83 7.05 0.57 10.10
C ILE A 83 5.83 0.28 9.23
N SER A 84 5.22 1.31 8.63
CA SER A 84 4.09 1.11 7.71
C SER A 84 4.46 0.27 6.48
N GLY A 85 5.67 0.43 5.94
CA GLY A 85 6.15 -0.39 4.83
C GLY A 85 6.26 -1.87 5.19
N ILE A 86 6.78 -2.19 6.38
CA ILE A 86 6.83 -3.57 6.90
C ILE A 86 5.41 -4.10 7.12
N ALA A 87 4.51 -3.31 7.71
CA ALA A 87 3.12 -3.70 7.91
C ALA A 87 2.43 -4.04 6.58
N ILE A 88 2.64 -3.23 5.54
CA ILE A 88 2.12 -3.49 4.18
C ILE A 88 2.63 -4.82 3.67
N LEU A 89 3.94 -5.10 3.75
CA LEU A 89 4.52 -6.36 3.26
C LEU A 89 3.93 -7.59 3.97
N LEU A 90 3.67 -7.50 5.27
CA LEU A 90 3.03 -8.58 6.03
C LEU A 90 1.56 -8.77 5.65
N LEU A 91 0.80 -7.68 5.60
CA LEU A 91 -0.63 -7.68 5.28
C LEU A 91 -0.91 -8.05 3.82
N LEU A 92 0.04 -7.79 2.91
CA LEU A 92 -0.05 -8.15 1.50
C LEU A 92 -0.17 -9.67 1.31
N THR A 93 0.51 -10.46 2.15
CA THR A 93 0.39 -11.93 2.13
C THR A 93 -1.05 -12.37 2.45
N LEU A 94 -1.69 -11.72 3.43
CA LEU A 94 -3.09 -11.99 3.78
C LEU A 94 -4.04 -11.52 2.67
N HIS A 95 -3.71 -10.42 1.99
CA HIS A 95 -4.52 -9.90 0.89
C HIS A 95 -4.57 -10.84 -0.31
N ILE A 96 -3.41 -11.38 -0.71
CA ILE A 96 -3.31 -12.27 -1.89
C ILE A 96 -4.13 -13.55 -1.70
N THR A 97 -4.25 -14.04 -0.47
CA THR A 97 -4.97 -15.29 -0.16
C THR A 97 -6.43 -15.07 0.27
N ALA A 98 -6.90 -13.83 0.40
CA ALA A 98 -8.18 -13.54 1.06
C ALA A 98 -9.44 -13.96 0.28
N TYR A 99 -9.36 -14.06 -1.05
CA TYR A 99 -10.55 -14.14 -1.90
C TYR A 99 -10.74 -15.50 -2.57
N THR A 100 -9.65 -16.18 -2.94
CA THR A 100 -9.72 -17.42 -3.73
C THR A 100 -8.77 -18.47 -3.21
N THR A 101 -9.20 -19.73 -3.25
CA THR A 101 -8.36 -20.91 -3.04
C THR A 101 -8.35 -21.79 -4.29
N SER A 102 -7.35 -22.66 -4.41
CA SER A 102 -7.31 -23.69 -5.45
C SER A 102 -7.34 -25.05 -4.78
N VAL A 103 -8.33 -25.87 -5.11
CA VAL A 103 -8.43 -27.27 -4.66
C VAL A 103 -8.47 -28.13 -5.91
N ASN A 104 -7.50 -29.04 -6.06
CA ASN A 104 -7.37 -29.93 -7.22
C ASN A 104 -7.39 -29.17 -8.57
N GLY A 105 -6.76 -28.00 -8.62
CA GLY A 105 -6.68 -27.16 -9.83
C GLY A 105 -7.93 -26.34 -10.15
N LYS A 106 -9.02 -26.44 -9.36
CA LYS A 106 -10.22 -25.61 -9.49
C LYS A 106 -10.19 -24.45 -8.51
N PHE A 107 -10.53 -23.25 -8.98
CA PHE A 107 -10.61 -22.04 -8.16
C PHE A 107 -11.96 -21.95 -7.45
N PHE A 108 -11.93 -21.73 -6.14
CA PHE A 108 -13.11 -21.50 -5.31
C PHE A 108 -12.99 -20.17 -4.60
N LEU A 109 -14.11 -19.47 -4.47
CA LEU A 109 -14.23 -18.34 -3.56
C LEU A 109 -14.11 -18.86 -2.13
N GLN A 110 -13.31 -18.18 -1.32
CA GLN A 110 -13.21 -18.51 0.08
C GLN A 110 -14.17 -17.64 0.91
N GLU A 111 -14.65 -18.17 2.03
CA GLU A 111 -15.52 -17.45 2.96
C GLU A 111 -14.90 -16.13 3.45
N PHE A 112 -15.59 -15.01 3.28
CA PHE A 112 -15.05 -13.70 3.67
C PHE A 112 -15.37 -13.39 5.14
N THR A 113 -14.53 -13.92 6.03
CA THR A 113 -14.70 -13.79 7.49
C THR A 113 -14.33 -12.39 8.01
N MET A 114 -14.73 -12.10 9.26
CA MET A 114 -14.34 -10.87 9.96
C MET A 114 -12.82 -10.67 10.03
N GLY A 115 -12.05 -11.76 10.18
CA GLY A 115 -10.59 -11.69 10.18
C GLY A 115 -10.02 -11.22 8.83
N ARG A 116 -10.64 -11.62 7.72
CA ARG A 116 -10.24 -11.14 6.38
C ARG A 116 -10.65 -9.70 6.16
N LEU A 117 -11.84 -9.30 6.58
CA LEU A 117 -12.25 -7.89 6.58
C LEU A 117 -11.21 -7.05 7.34
N ALA A 118 -10.87 -7.43 8.56
CA ALA A 118 -9.88 -6.74 9.38
C ALA A 118 -8.53 -6.64 8.67
N ALA A 119 -8.04 -7.73 8.07
CA ALA A 119 -6.78 -7.72 7.32
C ALA A 119 -6.82 -6.75 6.13
N GLN A 120 -7.92 -6.69 5.38
CA GLN A 120 -8.07 -5.76 4.25
C GLN A 120 -8.11 -4.30 4.72
N VAL A 121 -8.88 -3.99 5.77
CA VAL A 121 -8.98 -2.63 6.31
C VAL A 121 -7.64 -2.16 6.88
N LEU A 122 -6.93 -3.03 7.61
CA LEU A 122 -5.58 -2.75 8.11
C LEU A 122 -4.58 -2.53 6.98
N LEU A 123 -4.71 -3.26 5.86
CA LEU A 123 -3.86 -3.05 4.69
C LEU A 123 -4.12 -1.67 4.08
N ILE A 124 -5.38 -1.29 3.86
CA ILE A 124 -5.76 0.03 3.34
C ILE A 124 -5.22 1.13 4.24
N LEU A 125 -5.40 0.99 5.56
CA LEU A 125 -4.90 1.96 6.55
C LEU A 125 -3.36 2.05 6.52
N SER A 126 -2.67 0.92 6.44
CA SER A 126 -1.20 0.89 6.39
C SER A 126 -0.67 1.57 5.13
N ILE A 127 -1.29 1.33 3.98
CA ILE A 127 -0.96 2.01 2.71
C ILE A 127 -1.25 3.50 2.83
N PHE A 128 -2.41 3.89 3.39
CA PHE A 128 -2.75 5.29 3.56
C PHE A 128 -1.72 6.04 4.42
N ILE A 129 -1.38 5.50 5.60
CA ILE A 129 -0.35 6.07 6.48
C ILE A 129 0.98 6.18 5.73
N HIS A 130 1.40 5.12 5.04
CA HIS A 130 2.65 5.10 4.28
C HIS A 130 2.69 6.20 3.20
N LEU A 131 1.60 6.39 2.45
CA LEU A 131 1.48 7.41 1.44
C LEU A 131 1.48 8.82 2.06
N MET A 132 0.70 9.06 3.12
CA MET A 132 0.58 10.37 3.77
C MET A 132 1.94 10.96 4.17
N VAL A 133 2.82 10.14 4.77
CA VAL A 133 4.17 10.60 5.15
C VAL A 133 5.15 10.65 3.97
N SER A 134 4.83 9.97 2.86
CA SER A 134 5.71 9.81 1.69
C SER A 134 5.48 10.83 0.57
N ILE A 135 4.24 11.29 0.36
CA ILE A 135 3.88 12.21 -0.74
C ILE A 135 4.77 13.44 -0.77
N ARG A 136 4.92 14.13 0.37
CA ARG A 136 5.76 15.34 0.43
C ARG A 136 7.19 15.07 -0.03
N SER A 137 7.81 14.01 0.48
CA SER A 137 9.19 13.65 0.10
C SER A 137 9.31 13.22 -1.36
N MET A 138 8.28 12.59 -1.92
CA MET A 138 8.24 12.21 -3.34
C MET A 138 8.12 13.44 -4.24
N LEU A 139 7.27 14.41 -3.88
CA LEU A 139 7.09 15.65 -4.65
C LEU A 139 8.36 16.50 -4.66
N ILE A 140 9.03 16.60 -3.51
CA ILE A 140 10.35 17.26 -3.39
C ILE A 140 11.37 16.56 -4.28
N ALA A 141 11.46 15.22 -4.21
CA ALA A 141 12.41 14.46 -5.00
C ALA A 141 12.15 14.51 -6.52
N LYS A 142 10.90 14.78 -6.94
CA LYS A 142 10.53 15.03 -8.34
C LYS A 142 10.92 16.43 -8.81
N GLY A 143 11.23 17.36 -7.91
CA GLY A 143 11.45 18.77 -8.24
C GLY A 143 10.13 19.52 -8.50
N THR A 144 9.04 19.11 -7.84
CA THR A 144 7.72 19.73 -8.06
C THR A 144 7.68 21.15 -7.48
N ILE A 145 7.36 22.13 -8.32
CA ILE A 145 7.09 23.51 -7.90
C ILE A 145 5.79 23.52 -7.07
N LYS A 146 5.69 24.38 -6.03
CA LYS A 146 4.54 24.43 -5.12
C LYS A 146 4.25 23.07 -4.46
N PHE A 147 5.30 22.36 -4.02
CA PHE A 147 5.17 21.02 -3.45
C PHE A 147 4.28 20.97 -2.20
N LYS A 148 4.12 22.07 -1.45
CA LYS A 148 3.30 22.12 -0.24
C LYS A 148 1.82 22.03 -0.59
N GLU A 149 1.38 22.86 -1.52
CA GLU A 149 0.02 22.91 -2.05
C GLU A 149 -0.30 21.58 -2.74
N ARG A 150 0.61 21.10 -3.59
CA ARG A 150 0.46 19.77 -4.22
C ARG A 150 0.41 18.63 -3.22
N THR A 151 1.07 18.73 -2.07
CA THR A 151 0.96 17.70 -1.03
C THR A 151 -0.47 17.63 -0.51
N VAL A 152 -1.12 18.76 -0.28
CA VAL A 152 -2.52 18.83 0.18
C VAL A 152 -3.47 18.26 -0.88
N ASP A 153 -3.31 18.64 -2.15
CA ASP A 153 -4.09 18.09 -3.27
C ASP A 153 -4.03 16.55 -3.29
N TRP A 154 -2.81 16.00 -3.22
CA TRP A 154 -2.60 14.56 -3.20
C TRP A 154 -3.17 13.88 -1.96
N MET A 155 -3.06 14.51 -0.80
CA MET A 155 -3.64 13.98 0.44
C MET A 155 -5.16 13.87 0.32
N LEU A 156 -5.83 14.91 -0.20
CA LEU A 156 -7.28 14.90 -0.41
C LEU A 156 -7.71 13.76 -1.35
N VAL A 157 -7.09 13.67 -2.53
CA VAL A 157 -7.42 12.64 -3.52
C VAL A 157 -7.22 11.25 -2.94
N LEU A 158 -6.07 11.01 -2.29
CA LEU A 158 -5.79 9.71 -1.69
C LEU A 158 -6.76 9.38 -0.55
N SER A 159 -7.13 10.35 0.29
CA SER A 159 -8.12 10.13 1.35
C SER A 159 -9.48 9.69 0.80
N ILE A 160 -9.99 10.38 -0.22
CA ILE A 160 -11.26 10.03 -0.86
C ILE A 160 -11.20 8.61 -1.44
N MET A 161 -10.11 8.28 -2.15
CA MET A 161 -9.94 6.95 -2.73
C MET A 161 -9.85 5.85 -1.66
N MET A 162 -9.12 6.08 -0.57
CA MET A 162 -9.00 5.09 0.52
C MET A 162 -10.33 4.85 1.24
N ILE A 163 -11.14 5.90 1.44
CA ILE A 163 -12.49 5.76 1.98
C ILE A 163 -13.34 4.91 1.04
N PHE A 164 -13.32 5.20 -0.27
CA PHE A 164 -14.04 4.40 -1.26
C PHE A 164 -13.63 2.92 -1.24
N PHE A 165 -12.33 2.63 -1.22
CA PHE A 165 -11.83 1.24 -1.14
C PHE A 165 -12.27 0.54 0.15
N THR A 166 -12.26 1.27 1.28
CA THR A 166 -12.72 0.74 2.57
C THR A 166 -14.20 0.39 2.53
N ILE A 167 -15.04 1.30 1.98
CA ILE A 167 -16.47 1.06 1.81
C ILE A 167 -16.71 -0.16 0.93
N ALA A 168 -15.99 -0.31 -0.18
CA ALA A 168 -16.15 -1.45 -1.08
C ALA A 168 -15.87 -2.80 -0.38
N VAL A 169 -14.81 -2.87 0.43
CA VAL A 169 -14.49 -4.09 1.20
C VAL A 169 -15.53 -4.37 2.29
N VAL A 170 -15.99 -3.33 2.99
CA VAL A 170 -17.03 -3.48 4.03
C VAL A 170 -18.36 -3.91 3.41
N ALA A 171 -18.74 -3.31 2.29
CA ALA A 171 -19.95 -3.68 1.56
C ALA A 171 -19.88 -5.14 1.09
N TYR A 172 -18.73 -5.58 0.56
CA TYR A 172 -18.52 -6.97 0.19
C TYR A 172 -18.65 -7.93 1.37
N TYR A 173 -18.11 -7.57 2.54
CA TYR A 173 -18.31 -8.37 3.75
C TYR A 173 -19.80 -8.47 4.12
N ILE A 174 -20.52 -7.35 4.16
CA ILE A 174 -21.95 -7.35 4.50
C ILE A 174 -22.74 -8.21 3.51
N GLN A 175 -22.48 -8.08 2.21
CA GLN A 175 -23.10 -8.91 1.16
C GLN A 175 -22.81 -10.40 1.34
N TRP A 176 -21.62 -10.76 1.83
CA TRP A 176 -21.27 -12.16 2.08
C TRP A 176 -22.00 -12.76 3.30
N GLN A 177 -22.39 -11.94 4.27
CA GLN A 177 -23.05 -12.41 5.51
C GLN A 177 -24.58 -12.49 5.41
N MET A 178 -25.17 -11.94 4.34
CA MET A 178 -26.63 -12.02 4.06
C MET A 178 -26.95 -13.27 3.25
#